data_AF-A0A0F9T051-F1
#
_entry.id   AF-A0A0F9T051-F1
#
_cell.length_a   1.000
_cell.length_b   1.000
_cell.length_c   1.000
_cell.angle_alpha   90.00
_cell.angle_beta   90.00
_cell.angle_gamma   90.00
#
_symmetry.space_group_name_H-M   'P 1'
#
loop_
_entity.id
_entity.type
_entity.pdbx_description
1 polymer ?
#
loop_
_entity_poly.entity_id
_entity_poly.type
_entity_poly.pdbx_seq_one_letter_code
_entity_poly.pdbx_strand_id
1 'polypeptide(L)'
;MNPSDHINQMNANDKLISELLFNKTIFYDWIIIVMFYACLHKIDVLLHRKRIYGKDLSSHKKRNAKVHQNLPREIVISYNAMYLESVRVRYKQVDLFRITLGDLREYFKHWRKIKKV
;
A
#
# COMPACT_ATOMS: atom_id res chain seq x y z
N MET A 1 14.38 5.02 8.52
CA MET A 1 13.33 4.42 9.38
C MET A 1 13.72 2.97 9.60
N ASN A 2 13.62 2.49 10.84
CA ASN A 2 14.01 1.11 11.15
C ASN A 2 12.88 0.16 10.76
N PRO A 3 13.16 -1.14 10.54
CA PRO A 3 12.12 -2.12 10.24
C PRO A 3 10.98 -2.16 11.27
N SER A 4 11.29 -1.92 12.55
CA SER A 4 10.31 -1.82 13.64
C SER A 4 9.27 -0.73 13.40
N ASP A 5 9.72 0.45 12.97
CA ASP A 5 8.84 1.60 12.78
C ASP A 5 7.91 1.39 11.59
N HIS A 6 8.42 0.75 10.53
CA HIS A 6 7.61 0.33 9.40
C HIS A 6 6.54 -0.69 9.81
N ILE A 7 6.89 -1.68 10.65
CA ILE A 7 5.91 -2.64 11.19
C ILE A 7 4.84 -1.93 12.01
N ASN A 8 5.23 -0.98 12.87
CA ASN A 8 4.30 -0.23 13.71
C ASN A 8 3.32 0.59 12.86
N GLN A 9 3.81 1.29 11.83
CA GLN A 9 2.93 2.06 10.94
C GLN A 9 2.05 1.16 10.07
N MET A 10 2.55 0.02 9.60
CA MET A 10 1.74 -0.97 8.90
C MET A 10 0.57 -1.45 9.79
N ASN A 11 0.86 -1.80 11.05
CA ASN A 11 -0.14 -2.28 12.01
C ASN A 11 -1.17 -1.17 12.36
N ALA A 12 -0.71 0.06 12.53
CA ALA A 12 -1.60 1.20 12.79
C ALA A 12 -2.55 1.43 11.59
N ASN A 13 -2.03 1.39 10.37
CA ASN A 13 -2.84 1.53 9.16
C ASN A 13 -3.83 0.38 9.00
N ASP A 14 -3.44 -0.87 9.30
CA ASP A 14 -4.35 -2.02 9.29
C ASP A 14 -5.53 -1.87 10.26
N LYS A 15 -5.28 -1.32 11.46
CA LYS A 15 -6.34 -1.00 12.42
C LYS A 15 -7.27 0.08 11.88
N LEU A 16 -6.71 1.17 11.37
CA LEU A 16 -7.48 2.28 10.78
C LEU A 16 -8.36 1.81 9.62
N ILE A 17 -7.85 0.95 8.73
CA ILE A 17 -8.65 0.36 7.64
C ILE A 17 -9.84 -0.42 8.19
N SER A 18 -9.62 -1.20 9.25
CA SER A 18 -10.68 -2.00 9.88
C SER A 18 -11.75 -1.11 10.51
N GLU A 19 -11.34 -0.04 11.18
CA GLU A 19 -12.24 0.95 11.78
C GLU A 19 -13.05 1.71 10.73
N LEU A 20 -12.41 2.16 9.64
CA LEU A 20 -13.09 2.86 8.55
C LEU A 20 -14.15 1.98 7.89
N LEU A 21 -13.85 0.69 7.69
CA LEU A 21 -14.80 -0.28 7.17
C LEU A 21 -15.97 -0.55 8.14
N PHE A 22 -15.67 -0.74 9.43
CA PHE A 22 -16.68 -0.98 10.45
C PHE A 22 -17.69 0.17 10.56
N ASN A 23 -17.20 1.40 10.49
CA ASN A 23 -18.02 2.61 10.55
C ASN A 23 -18.75 2.93 9.23
N LYS A 24 -18.66 2.06 8.21
CA LYS A 24 -19.33 2.22 6.90
C LYS A 24 -19.11 3.61 6.28
N THR A 25 -17.88 4.12 6.38
CA THR A 25 -17.54 5.44 5.81
C THR A 25 -17.78 5.48 4.30
N ILE A 26 -18.13 6.65 3.78
CA ILE A 26 -18.24 6.93 2.34
C ILE A 26 -16.89 7.32 1.71
N PHE A 27 -15.85 7.53 2.53
CA PHE A 27 -14.53 7.99 2.11
C PHE A 27 -13.63 6.82 1.65
N TYR A 28 -14.04 6.15 0.57
CA TYR A 28 -13.33 4.98 0.04
C TYR A 28 -11.96 5.31 -0.57
N ASP A 29 -11.79 6.53 -1.07
CA ASP A 29 -10.49 7.09 -1.48
C ASP A 29 -9.48 7.06 -0.33
N TRP A 30 -9.88 7.51 0.86
CA TRP A 30 -9.05 7.48 2.06
C TRP A 30 -8.68 6.07 2.47
N ILE A 31 -9.61 5.12 2.38
CA ILE A 31 -9.29 3.70 2.65
C ILE A 31 -8.22 3.21 1.67
N ILE A 32 -8.34 3.49 0.38
CA ILE A 32 -7.34 3.09 -0.63
C ILE A 32 -5.97 3.72 -0.31
N ILE A 33 -5.94 4.99 0.10
CA ILE A 33 -4.71 5.69 0.48
C ILE A 33 -4.05 5.00 1.67
N VAL A 34 -4.81 4.72 2.74
CA VAL A 34 -4.29 4.07 3.95
C VAL A 34 -3.83 2.63 3.63
N MET A 35 -4.57 1.89 2.81
CA MET A 35 -4.16 0.56 2.33
C MET A 35 -2.85 0.60 1.55
N PHE A 36 -2.66 1.61 0.70
CA PHE A 36 -1.39 1.80 0.01
C PHE A 36 -0.25 2.08 0.97
N TYR A 37 -0.43 2.92 2.00
CA TYR A 37 0.62 3.16 2.99
C TYR A 37 0.94 1.93 3.85
N ALA A 38 -0.08 1.15 4.26
CA ALA A 38 0.15 -0.15 4.90
C ALA A 38 0.99 -1.08 4.00
N CYS A 39 0.62 -1.16 2.72
CA CYS A 39 1.37 -1.88 1.70
C CYS A 39 2.82 -1.37 1.56
N LEU A 40 3.01 -0.06 1.52
CA LEU A 40 4.32 0.56 1.37
C LEU A 40 5.27 0.16 2.50
N HIS A 41 4.79 0.23 3.75
CA HIS A 41 5.59 -0.17 4.91
C HIS A 41 5.90 -1.65 4.93
N LYS A 42 4.96 -2.51 4.52
CA LYS A 42 5.22 -3.95 4.38
C LYS A 42 6.32 -4.24 3.36
N ILE A 43 6.28 -3.59 2.20
CA ILE A 43 7.31 -3.71 1.16
C ILE A 43 8.67 -3.24 1.68
N ASP A 44 8.70 -2.10 2.39
CA ASP A 44 9.92 -1.58 3.01
C ASP A 44 10.51 -2.58 4.01
N VAL A 45 9.69 -3.25 4.84
CA VAL A 45 10.14 -4.34 5.72
C VAL A 45 10.73 -5.51 4.92
N LEU A 46 10.10 -5.93 3.82
CA LEU A 46 10.58 -7.04 2.99
C LEU A 46 11.94 -6.73 2.34
N LEU A 47 12.09 -5.52 1.81
CA LEU A 47 13.35 -5.04 1.23
C LEU A 47 14.45 -4.97 2.32
N HIS A 48 14.10 -4.58 3.55
CA HIS A 48 15.03 -4.52 4.69
C HIS A 48 15.53 -5.92 5.05
N ARG A 49 14.61 -6.88 5.18
CA ARG A 49 14.93 -8.29 5.51
C ARG A 49 15.84 -8.93 4.47
N LYS A 50 15.66 -8.58 3.19
CA LYS A 50 16.50 -9.04 2.07
C LYS A 50 17.84 -8.30 1.96
N ARG A 51 18.14 -7.36 2.86
CA ARG A 51 19.36 -6.51 2.83
C ARG A 51 19.55 -5.74 1.51
N ILE A 52 18.45 -5.44 0.80
CA ILE A 52 18.46 -4.66 -0.45
C ILE A 52 18.55 -3.14 -0.16
N TYR A 53 18.55 -2.77 1.11
CA TYR A 53 18.69 -1.39 1.57
C TYR A 53 20.12 -0.87 1.37
N GLY A 54 20.30 -0.07 0.33
CA GLY A 54 21.39 0.91 0.25
C GLY A 54 20.81 2.30 0.46
N LYS A 55 20.83 2.79 1.70
CA LYS A 55 20.53 4.13 2.27
C LYS A 55 19.49 5.08 1.65
N ASP A 56 18.88 4.81 0.51
CA ASP A 56 18.04 5.78 -0.19
C ASP A 56 16.86 5.13 -0.93
N LEU A 57 15.81 4.86 -0.15
CA LEU A 57 14.44 4.68 -0.64
C LEU A 57 13.61 5.96 -0.46
N SER A 58 14.25 7.13 -0.38
CA SER A 58 13.56 8.41 -0.13
C SER A 58 12.57 8.76 -1.24
N SER A 59 12.80 8.26 -2.46
CA SER A 59 11.91 8.46 -3.60
C SER A 59 11.11 7.20 -3.95
N HIS A 60 9.84 7.41 -4.29
CA HIS A 60 8.98 6.35 -4.86
C HIS A 60 9.64 5.69 -6.09
N LYS A 61 10.32 6.47 -6.95
CA LYS A 61 11.01 5.94 -8.13
C LYS A 61 12.07 4.90 -7.77
N LYS A 62 12.95 5.19 -6.79
CA LYS A 62 13.99 4.26 -6.34
C LYS A 62 13.38 3.01 -5.71
N ARG A 63 12.36 3.18 -4.86
CA ARG A 63 11.63 2.05 -4.25
C ARG A 63 10.99 1.15 -5.30
N ASN A 64 10.28 1.73 -6.27
CA ASN A 64 9.64 0.97 -7.35
C ASN A 64 10.68 0.13 -8.11
N ALA A 65 11.81 0.72 -8.48
CA ALA A 65 12.89 -0.04 -9.14
C ALA A 65 13.35 -1.24 -8.31
N LYS A 66 13.54 -1.06 -6.99
CA LYS A 66 13.93 -2.17 -6.09
C LYS A 66 12.85 -3.23 -5.96
N VAL A 67 11.58 -2.85 -5.88
CA VAL A 67 10.45 -3.80 -5.87
C VAL A 67 10.47 -4.67 -7.12
N HIS A 68 10.55 -4.06 -8.31
CA HIS A 68 10.55 -4.77 -9.59
C HIS A 68 11.74 -5.71 -9.76
N GLN A 69 12.91 -5.31 -9.27
CA GLN A 69 14.14 -6.11 -9.40
C GLN A 69 14.22 -7.29 -8.44
N ASN A 70 13.54 -7.24 -7.28
CA ASN A 70 13.86 -8.14 -6.16
C ASN A 70 12.68 -8.90 -5.55
N LEU A 71 11.44 -8.55 -5.92
CA LEU A 71 10.24 -9.19 -5.38
C LEU A 71 9.57 -10.06 -6.46
N PRO A 72 8.83 -11.12 -6.05
CA PRO A 72 8.09 -11.95 -6.99
C PRO A 72 7.12 -11.13 -7.85
N ARG A 73 6.95 -11.53 -9.12
CA ARG A 73 6.13 -10.82 -10.11
C ARG A 73 4.71 -10.51 -9.60
N GLU A 74 4.10 -11.42 -8.86
CA GLU A 74 2.76 -11.23 -8.29
C GLU A 74 2.69 -10.10 -7.25
N ILE A 75 3.76 -9.92 -6.48
CA ILE A 75 3.89 -8.84 -5.49
C ILE A 75 4.14 -7.52 -6.19
N VAL A 76 4.97 -7.52 -7.23
CA VAL A 76 5.20 -6.36 -8.09
C VAL A 76 3.89 -5.88 -8.74
N ILE A 77 3.10 -6.79 -9.31
CA ILE A 77 1.80 -6.47 -9.91
C ILE A 77 0.86 -5.86 -8.87
N SER A 78 0.73 -6.49 -7.70
CA SER A 78 -0.17 -6.01 -6.65
C SER A 78 0.28 -4.66 -6.08
N TYR A 79 1.59 -4.48 -5.88
CA TYR A 79 2.16 -3.22 -5.43
C TYR A 79 1.91 -2.08 -6.43
N ASN A 80 2.13 -2.33 -7.72
CA ASN A 80 1.89 -1.34 -8.76
C ASN A 80 0.41 -0.95 -8.85
N ALA A 81 -0.51 -1.92 -8.75
CA ALA A 81 -1.95 -1.64 -8.73
C ALA A 81 -2.33 -0.70 -7.57
N MET A 82 -1.85 -0.99 -6.36
CA MET A 82 -2.05 -0.13 -5.19
C MET A 82 -1.41 1.25 -5.36
N TYR A 83 -0.19 1.32 -5.90
CA TYR A 83 0.52 2.58 -6.13
C TYR A 83 -0.21 3.48 -7.12
N LEU A 84 -0.52 2.95 -8.32
CA LEU A 84 -1.21 3.69 -9.37
C LEU A 84 -2.56 4.21 -8.89
N GLU A 85 -3.31 3.38 -8.17
CA GLU A 85 -4.58 3.80 -7.62
C GLU A 85 -4.41 4.89 -6.55
N SER A 86 -3.47 4.72 -5.63
CA SER A 86 -3.19 5.75 -4.61
C SER A 86 -2.83 7.10 -5.23
N VAL A 87 -2.12 7.10 -6.36
CA VAL A 87 -1.79 8.31 -7.13
C VAL A 87 -3.05 8.87 -7.79
N ARG A 88 -3.87 8.01 -8.41
CA ARG A 88 -5.13 8.39 -9.04
C ARG A 88 -6.04 9.10 -8.03
N VAL A 89 -6.33 8.47 -6.89
CA VAL A 89 -7.27 9.02 -5.90
C VAL A 89 -6.76 10.28 -5.21
N ARG A 90 -5.44 10.40 -4.96
CA ARG A 90 -4.86 11.60 -4.33
C ARG A 90 -4.79 12.81 -5.25
N TYR A 91 -4.42 12.61 -6.51
CA TYR A 91 -3.99 13.72 -7.36
C TYR A 91 -4.90 13.99 -8.54
N LYS A 92 -5.70 13.03 -8.99
CA LYS A 92 -6.53 13.21 -10.20
C LYS A 92 -7.94 13.76 -9.92
N GLN A 93 -8.16 14.45 -8.79
CA GLN A 93 -9.48 14.95 -8.36
C GLN A 93 -10.58 13.95 -8.74
N VAL A 94 -10.49 12.74 -8.21
CA VAL A 94 -11.53 11.74 -8.45
C VAL A 94 -12.77 12.26 -7.74
N ASP A 95 -13.90 12.35 -8.45
CA ASP A 95 -15.20 12.55 -7.82
C ASP A 95 -15.31 11.58 -6.63
N LEU A 96 -15.35 12.12 -5.42
CA LEU A 96 -15.33 11.35 -4.16
C LEU A 96 -16.38 10.23 -4.13
N PHE A 97 -17.45 10.39 -4.91
CA PHE A 97 -18.59 9.47 -4.99
C PHE A 97 -18.49 8.41 -6.09
N ARG A 98 -17.42 8.37 -6.89
CA ARG A 98 -17.28 7.38 -7.98
C ARG A 98 -16.63 6.07 -7.55
N ILE A 99 -15.91 6.07 -6.42
CA ILE A 99 -15.32 4.84 -5.90
C ILE A 99 -16.44 4.07 -5.20
N THR A 100 -16.58 2.79 -5.53
CA THR A 100 -17.59 1.92 -4.95
C THR A 100 -16.95 0.92 -3.99
N LEU A 101 -17.78 0.26 -3.18
CA LEU A 101 -17.34 -0.88 -2.37
C LEU A 101 -16.80 -2.03 -3.25
N GLY A 102 -17.30 -2.16 -4.48
CA GLY A 102 -16.80 -3.13 -5.46
C GLY A 102 -15.34 -2.86 -5.82
N ASP A 103 -15.01 -1.60 -6.12
CA ASP A 103 -13.63 -1.18 -6.39
C ASP A 103 -12.73 -1.46 -5.19
N LEU A 104 -13.21 -1.10 -3.99
CA LEU A 104 -12.50 -1.34 -2.73
C LEU A 104 -12.12 -2.83 -2.54
N ARG A 105 -13.02 -3.75 -2.88
CA ARG A 105 -12.80 -5.20 -2.77
C ARG A 105 -11.65 -5.68 -3.66
N GLU A 106 -11.48 -5.12 -4.85
CA GLU A 106 -10.33 -5.45 -5.72
C GLU A 106 -9.01 -5.05 -5.06
N TYR A 107 -8.94 -3.86 -4.46
CA TYR A 107 -7.74 -3.43 -3.72
C TYR A 107 -7.48 -4.28 -2.48
N PHE A 108 -8.51 -4.81 -1.82
CA PHE A 108 -8.32 -5.78 -0.74
C PHE A 108 -7.68 -7.08 -1.20
N LYS A 109 -7.96 -7.55 -2.42
CA LYS A 109 -7.28 -8.73 -2.97
C LYS A 109 -5.78 -8.46 -3.13
N HIS A 110 -5.41 -7.29 -3.65
CA HIS A 110 -4.00 -6.89 -3.76
C HIS A 110 -3.33 -6.75 -2.40
N TRP A 111 -3.98 -6.10 -1.44
CA TRP A 111 -3.45 -5.96 -0.09
C TRP A 111 -3.20 -7.33 0.58
N ARG A 112 -4.18 -8.24 0.50
CA ARG A 112 -4.05 -9.59 1.07
C ARG A 112 -2.90 -10.39 0.49
N LYS A 113 -2.63 -10.25 -0.82
CA LYS A 113 -1.47 -10.92 -1.46
C LYS A 113 -0.15 -10.43 -0.85
N ILE A 114 0.00 -9.12 -0.67
CA ILE A 114 1.22 -8.51 -0.14
C ILE A 114 1.39 -8.81 1.35
N LYS A 115 0.30 -8.82 2.11
CA LYS A 115 0.32 -9.09 3.55
C LYS A 115 0.82 -10.51 3.91
N LYS A 116 0.58 -11.48 3.02
CA LYS A 116 0.94 -12.91 3.21
C LYS A 116 2.42 -13.24 2.99
N VAL A 117 3.18 -12.34 2.35
CA VAL A 117 4.64 -12.48 2.13
C VAL A 117 5.41 -11.98 3.33
#